data_AF-A0A7C4AMG7-F1
#
_entry.id   AF-A0A7C4AMG7-F1
#
_cell.length_a   1.000
_cell.length_b   1.000
_cell.length_c   1.000
_cell.angle_alpha   90.00
_cell.angle_beta   90.00
_cell.angle_gamma   90.00
#
_symmetry.space_group_name_H-M   'P 1'
#
loop_
_entity.id
_entity.type
_entity.pdbx_description
1 polymer ?
#
loop_
_entity_poly.entity_id
_entity_poly.type
_entity_poly.pdbx_seq_one_letter_code
_entity_poly.pdbx_strand_id
1 'polypeptide(L)'
;LVGPRPLLMQYLARYTPEQARRHDVKPGITGWAQVNGRNALTWEKKFEHDVWYVDHCSLWLDLRILGMTVVKVLKREGISHGSDATMPEFMGSPSPSNEHKKGAQP
;
A
#
# COMPACT_ATOMS: atom_id res chain seq x y z
N LEU A 1 3.37 -15.84 -0.49
CA LEU A 1 3.64 -15.51 0.93
C LEU A 1 3.97 -14.03 1.06
N VAL A 2 4.98 -13.58 0.32
CA VAL A 2 5.33 -12.16 0.15
C VAL A 2 4.64 -11.62 -1.11
N GLY A 3 4.10 -10.41 -1.02
CA GLY A 3 3.43 -9.72 -2.13
C GLY A 3 2.48 -8.62 -1.67
N PRO A 4 1.94 -7.81 -2.60
CA PRO A 4 0.92 -6.81 -2.30
C PRO A 4 -0.27 -7.43 -1.57
N ARG A 5 -0.79 -6.73 -0.57
CA ARG A 5 -1.95 -7.24 0.20
C ARG A 5 -3.20 -7.24 -0.72
N PRO A 6 -4.06 -8.27 -0.68
CA PRO A 6 -5.32 -8.22 -1.42
C PRO A 6 -6.19 -7.08 -0.87
N LEU A 7 -6.83 -6.35 -1.78
CA LEU A 7 -7.75 -5.25 -1.48
C LEU A 7 -9.16 -5.58 -2.01
N LEU A 8 -10.15 -4.76 -1.66
CA LEU A 8 -11.54 -4.96 -2.06
C LEU A 8 -11.68 -4.84 -3.59
N MET A 9 -12.48 -5.73 -4.19
CA MET A 9 -12.73 -5.74 -5.63
C MET A 9 -13.32 -4.42 -6.15
N GLN A 10 -14.07 -3.68 -5.33
CA GLN A 10 -14.64 -2.38 -5.69
C GLN A 10 -13.58 -1.32 -6.05
N TYR A 11 -12.31 -1.54 -5.69
CA TYR A 11 -11.21 -0.63 -6.01
C TYR A 11 -10.66 -0.84 -7.42
N LEU A 12 -10.99 -1.95 -8.10
CA LEU A 12 -10.47 -2.25 -9.42
C LEU A 12 -10.75 -1.12 -10.44
N ALA A 13 -11.94 -0.53 -10.37
CA ALA A 13 -12.33 0.59 -11.24
C ALA A 13 -11.72 1.95 -10.83
N ARG A 14 -11.05 2.02 -9.68
CA ARG A 14 -10.49 3.26 -9.10
C ARG A 14 -8.97 3.37 -9.27
N TYR A 15 -8.31 2.29 -9.72
CA TYR A 15 -6.88 2.29 -9.95
C TYR A 15 -6.49 3.08 -11.18
N THR A 16 -5.37 3.78 -11.10
CA THR A 16 -4.62 4.18 -12.29
C THR A 16 -3.99 2.94 -12.95
N PRO A 17 -3.60 3.01 -14.24
CA PRO A 17 -2.87 1.92 -14.89
C PRO A 17 -1.61 1.50 -14.11
N GLU A 18 -0.91 2.45 -13.49
CA GLU A 18 0.27 2.17 -12.67
C GLU A 18 -0.09 1.40 -11.40
N GLN A 19 -1.11 1.84 -10.67
CA GLN A 19 -1.55 1.16 -9.45
C GLN A 19 -2.09 -0.24 -9.72
N ALA A 20 -2.67 -0.46 -10.90
CA ALA A 20 -3.18 -1.76 -11.32
C ALA A 20 -2.06 -2.81 -11.46
N ARG A 21 -0.81 -2.39 -11.71
CA ARG A 21 0.36 -3.28 -11.80
C ARG A 21 0.62 -4.07 -10.52
N ARG A 22 0.07 -3.65 -9.37
CA ARG A 22 0.10 -4.44 -8.12
C ARG A 22 -0.39 -5.88 -8.29
N HIS A 23 -1.20 -6.15 -9.33
CA HIS A 23 -1.78 -7.46 -9.62
C HIS A 23 -0.89 -8.33 -10.54
N ASP A 24 0.24 -7.81 -11.02
CA ASP A 24 1.19 -8.53 -11.88
C ASP A 24 1.92 -9.65 -11.10
N VAL A 25 1.85 -9.61 -9.77
CA VAL A 25 2.38 -10.63 -8.86
C VAL A 25 1.26 -11.19 -7.97
N LYS A 26 1.46 -12.42 -7.48
CA LYS A 26 0.51 -13.04 -6.54
C LYS A 26 0.44 -12.25 -5.23
N PRO A 27 -0.76 -12.11 -4.63
CA PRO A 27 -0.91 -11.41 -3.36
C PRO A 27 -0.18 -12.12 -2.21
N GLY A 28 0.21 -11.34 -1.21
CA GLY A 28 0.95 -11.78 -0.04
C GLY A 28 0.24 -11.55 1.29
N ILE A 29 0.60 -12.36 2.29
CA ILE A 29 0.22 -12.14 3.69
C ILE A 29 1.04 -10.97 4.26
N THR A 30 2.33 -10.92 3.89
CA THR A 30 3.24 -9.80 4.13
C THR A 30 3.77 -9.26 2.81
N GLY A 31 4.44 -8.11 2.83
CA GLY A 31 4.89 -7.40 1.63
C GLY A 31 5.62 -6.13 2.00
N TRP A 32 6.15 -5.45 0.98
CA TRP A 32 6.96 -4.25 1.16
C TRP A 32 6.21 -3.12 1.88
N ALA A 33 4.95 -2.86 1.51
CA ALA A 33 4.10 -1.88 2.20
C ALA A 33 3.85 -2.27 3.68
N GLN A 34 3.64 -3.56 3.96
CA GLN A 34 3.40 -4.06 5.31
C GLN A 34 4.62 -3.84 6.23
N VAL A 35 5.84 -4.00 5.70
CA VAL A 35 7.07 -3.81 6.49
C VAL A 35 7.63 -2.39 6.49
N ASN A 36 7.10 -1.45 5.69
CA ASN A 36 7.59 -0.06 5.64
C ASN A 36 6.59 0.98 6.18
N GLY A 37 5.43 0.58 6.69
CA GLY A 37 4.52 1.52 7.37
C GLY A 37 3.13 0.96 7.70
N ARG A 38 2.72 -0.13 7.02
CA ARG A 38 1.46 -0.84 7.29
C ARG A 38 0.25 0.11 7.21
N ASN A 39 -0.43 0.35 8.32
CA ASN A 39 -1.63 1.19 8.38
C ASN A 39 -1.31 2.69 8.50
N ALA A 40 -0.05 3.07 8.75
CA ALA A 40 0.37 4.47 8.80
C ALA A 40 0.62 5.08 7.40
N LEU A 41 0.55 4.27 6.35
CA LEU A 41 0.75 4.72 4.97
C LEU A 41 -0.54 5.36 4.42
N THR A 42 -0.38 6.41 3.63
CA THR A 42 -1.46 6.87 2.74
C THR A 42 -1.70 5.84 1.64
N TRP A 43 -2.85 5.92 0.97
CA TRP A 43 -3.14 5.03 -0.18
C TRP A 43 -2.07 5.13 -1.26
N GLU A 44 -1.64 6.33 -1.63
CA GLU A 44 -0.62 6.53 -2.66
C GLU A 44 0.71 5.87 -2.30
N LYS A 45 1.23 6.13 -1.09
CA LYS A 45 2.47 5.48 -0.65
C LYS A 45 2.36 3.96 -0.59
N LYS A 46 1.18 3.45 -0.23
CA LYS A 46 0.93 2.01 -0.23
C LYS A 46 0.99 1.44 -1.65
N PHE A 47 0.40 2.12 -2.61
CA PHE A 47 0.47 1.70 -4.02
C PHE A 47 1.88 1.83 -4.58
N GLU A 48 2.60 2.92 -4.31
CA GLU A 48 4.01 3.08 -4.67
C GLU A 48 4.85 1.92 -4.13
N HIS A 49 4.64 1.51 -2.88
CA HIS A 49 5.33 0.36 -2.31
C HIS A 49 4.94 -0.98 -2.95
N ASP A 50 3.66 -1.16 -3.27
CA ASP A 50 3.15 -2.37 -3.92
C ASP A 50 3.72 -2.51 -5.34
N VAL A 51 3.74 -1.42 -6.12
CA VAL A 51 4.32 -1.34 -7.47
C VAL A 51 5.84 -1.49 -7.42
N TRP A 52 6.52 -0.81 -6.49
CA TRP A 52 7.95 -0.98 -6.32
C TRP A 52 8.32 -2.44 -6.04
N TYR A 53 7.52 -3.15 -5.25
CA TYR A 53 7.73 -4.58 -5.03
C TYR A 53 7.56 -5.39 -6.31
N VAL A 54 6.56 -5.09 -7.16
CA VAL A 54 6.39 -5.74 -8.47
C VAL A 54 7.66 -5.58 -9.32
N ASP A 55 8.25 -4.39 -9.32
CA ASP A 55 9.45 -4.08 -10.11
C ASP A 55 10.74 -4.74 -9.58
N HIS A 56 10.81 -5.03 -8.28
CA HIS A 56 12.05 -5.46 -7.61
C HIS A 56 11.95 -6.84 -6.97
N CYS A 57 10.87 -7.59 -7.19
CA CYS A 57 10.64 -8.87 -6.54
C CYS A 57 11.78 -9.84 -6.85
N SER A 58 12.40 -10.37 -5.81
CA SER A 58 13.50 -11.33 -5.89
C SER A 58 13.49 -12.20 -4.63
N LEU A 59 14.07 -13.40 -4.72
CA LEU A 59 14.13 -14.31 -3.58
C LEU A 59 14.84 -13.67 -2.37
N TRP A 60 15.88 -12.85 -2.61
CA TRP A 60 16.58 -12.15 -1.55
C TRP A 60 15.72 -11.07 -0.88
N LEU A 61 14.96 -10.31 -1.66
CA LEU A 61 14.02 -9.33 -1.14
C LEU A 61 12.93 -10.01 -0.28
N ASP A 62 12.42 -11.15 -0.72
CA ASP A 62 11.41 -11.91 0.02
C ASP A 62 11.94 -12.36 1.39
N LEU A 63 13.16 -12.91 1.44
CA LEU A 63 13.81 -13.30 2.70
C LEU A 63 13.98 -12.09 3.64
N ARG A 64 14.39 -10.94 3.09
CA ARG A 64 14.50 -9.70 3.85
C ARG A 64 13.14 -9.26 4.42
N ILE A 65 12.08 -9.28 3.61
CA ILE A 65 10.72 -8.91 4.04
C ILE A 65 10.23 -9.86 5.14
N LEU A 66 10.49 -11.16 5.01
CA LEU A 66 10.13 -12.16 6.02
C LEU A 66 10.86 -11.89 7.35
N GLY A 67 12.17 -11.64 7.32
CA GLY A 67 12.94 -11.27 8.51
C GLY A 67 12.41 -10.00 9.19
N MET A 68 12.13 -8.95 8.41
CA MET A 68 11.52 -7.71 8.93
C MET A 68 10.13 -7.95 9.52
N THR A 69 9.36 -8.86 8.92
CA THR A 69 8.02 -9.24 9.41
C THR A 69 8.12 -9.91 10.77
N VAL A 70 9.03 -10.87 10.95
CA VAL A 70 9.27 -11.54 12.24
C VAL A 70 9.64 -10.52 13.32
N VAL A 71 10.56 -9.60 13.04
CA VAL A 71 10.95 -8.55 14.00
C VAL A 71 9.74 -7.70 14.41
N LYS A 72 8.92 -7.24 13.46
CA LYS A 72 7.73 -6.43 13.75
C LYS A 72 6.71 -7.18 14.61
N VAL A 73 6.47 -8.46 14.31
CA VAL A 73 5.55 -9.31 15.08
C VAL A 73 6.05 -9.49 16.51
N LEU A 74 7.34 -9.77 16.70
CA LEU A 74 7.95 -9.95 18.02
C LEU A 74 7.91 -8.65 18.85
N LYS A 75 8.14 -7.50 18.22
CA LYS A 75 8.08 -6.20 18.89
C LYS A 75 6.66 -5.67 19.10
N ARG A 76 5.63 -6.35 18.57
CA ARG A 76 4.23 -5.87 18.53
C ARG A 76 4.08 -4.47 17.89
N GLU A 77 5.02 -4.09 17.03
CA GLU A 77 5.01 -2.79 16.37
C GLU A 77 3.85 -2.72 15.37
N GLY A 78 3.00 -1.70 15.51
CA GLY A 78 1.84 -1.50 14.63
C GLY A 78 0.67 -2.48 14.87
N ILE A 79 0.60 -3.10 16.06
CA ILE A 79 -0.61 -3.76 16.55
C ILE A 79 -1.40 -2.70 17.34
N SER A 80 -2.29 -1.97 16.67
CA SER A 80 -3.08 -0.91 17.33
C SER A 80 -3.91 -1.49 18.47
N HIS A 81 -3.58 -1.07 19.70
CA HIS A 81 -4.48 -1.03 20.84
C HIS A 81 -5.07 0.38 20.91
N GLY A 82 -6.20 0.59 20.25
CA GLY A 82 -6.90 1.87 20.21
C GLY A 82 -7.95 1.83 19.11
N SER A 83 -9.20 2.14 19.45
CA SER A 83 -10.28 2.35 18.50
C SER A 83 -9.80 3.20 17.31
N ASP A 84 -10.03 2.73 16.08
CA ASP A 84 -9.89 3.48 14.82
C ASP A 84 -8.49 3.75 14.25
N ALA A 85 -7.86 2.71 13.70
CA ALA A 85 -6.81 2.90 12.67
C ALA A 85 -7.00 1.95 11.47
N THR A 86 -8.25 1.79 11.05
CA THR A 86 -8.56 1.22 9.74
C THR A 86 -8.28 2.30 8.70
N MET A 87 -7.48 2.02 7.67
CA MET A 87 -7.32 2.96 6.56
C MET A 87 -8.70 3.32 5.99
N PRO A 88 -8.98 4.60 5.67
CA PRO A 88 -10.25 4.99 5.06
C PRO A 88 -10.43 4.27 3.73
N GLU A 89 -11.67 4.17 3.25
CA GLU A 89 -11.94 3.59 1.95
C GLU A 89 -11.16 4.31 0.83
N PHE A 90 -10.57 3.55 -0.10
CA PHE A 90 -9.86 4.14 -1.24
C PHE A 90 -10.84 4.70 -2.27
N MET A 91 -10.93 6.02 -2.42
CA MET A 91 -11.84 6.68 -3.36
C MET A 91 -11.25 6.98 -4.75
N GLY A 92 -10.07 6.44 -5.07
CA GLY A 92 -9.31 6.81 -6.27
C GLY A 92 -8.27 7.89 -5.97
N SER A 93 -7.34 8.07 -6.91
CA SER A 93 -6.31 9.12 -6.81
C SER A 93 -6.81 10.45 -7.35
N PRO A 94 -6.42 11.58 -6.75
CA PRO A 94 -6.76 12.89 -7.27
C PRO A 94 -6.16 13.07 -8.68
N SER A 95 -6.99 13.46 -9.64
CA SER A 95 -6.53 13.83 -10.97
C SER A 95 -5.61 15.06 -10.88
N PRO A 96 -4.50 15.13 -11.64
CA PRO A 96 -3.57 16.27 -11.64
C PRO A 96 -4.20 17.59 -12.16
N SER A 97 -5.48 17.60 -12.55
CA SER A 97 -6.16 18.74 -13.17
C SER A 97 -6.84 19.72 -12.20
N ASN A 98 -6.84 19.48 -10.89
CA ASN A 98 -7.67 20.27 -9.95
C ASN A 98 -6.93 21.25 -9.03
N GLU A 99 -5.63 21.46 -9.19
CA GLU A 99 -4.88 22.48 -8.41
C GLU A 99 -5.05 23.92 -8.94
N HIS A 100 -5.65 24.14 -10.12
CA HIS A 100 -5.71 25.47 -10.75
C HIS A 100 -6.97 26.31 -10.48
N LYS A 101 -7.89 25.90 -9.58
CA LYS A 101 -9.13 26.67 -9.29
C LYS A 101 -9.37 26.94 -7.80
N LYS A 102 -8.34 27.37 -7.07
CA LYS A 102 -8.48 27.95 -5.72
C LYS A 102 -7.97 29.40 -5.60
N GLY A 103 -7.98 30.14 -6.70
CA GLY A 103 -7.50 31.53 -6.74
C GLY A 103 -8.44 32.48 -7.49
N ALA A 104 -9.76 32.37 -7.32
CA ALA A 104 -10.70 33.42 -7.68
C ALA A 104 -12.07 33.11 -7.08
N GLN A 105 -12.41 33.78 -5.98
CA GLN A 105 -13.80 34.13 -5.66
C GLN A 105 -13.84 35.61 -5.27
N PRO A 106 -14.92 36.31 -5.67
CA PRO A 106 -15.02 37.77 -5.74
C PRO A 106 -15.10 38.47 -4.37
#